data_AF-A0A1V8TW99-F1
#
_entry.id   AF-A0A1V8TW99-F1
#
_cell.length_a   1.000
_cell.length_b   1.000
_cell.length_c   1.000
_cell.angle_alpha   90.00
_cell.angle_beta   90.00
_cell.angle_gamma   90.00
#
_symmetry.space_group_name_H-M   'P 1'
#
loop_
_entity.id
_entity.type
_entity.pdbx_description
1 polymer ?
#
loop_
_entity_poly.entity_id
_entity_poly.type
_entity_poly.pdbx_seq_one_letter_code
_entity_poly.pdbx_strand_id
1 'polypeptide(L)'
;MPPKSTPAAPSQNKSTDRNEYIPSFIAKKPFYIDDATASQDDYLLHQRLQHESSKDSLANQTWYSRGVRAGPAATKFRKGACENCGALTHKVKDCLERRRKKGAKWTGKGIAQDEVVEDVKLGWDAKRDRWNGFEAQQYQEVVNDFEALEEVKKLVANGEEEEGAKYEEETDMGRQQSKATRNL
;
A
#
# COMPACT_ATOMS: atom_id res chain seq x y z
N MET A 1 -12.00 -41.25 26.96
CA MET A 1 -11.13 -40.06 27.13
C MET A 1 -12.06 -38.87 27.33
N PRO A 2 -11.96 -38.12 28.45
CA PRO A 2 -12.80 -36.94 28.64
C PRO A 2 -12.40 -35.83 27.65
N PRO A 3 -13.34 -35.00 27.17
CA PRO A 3 -13.02 -33.90 26.26
C PRO A 3 -12.15 -32.87 26.98
N LYS A 4 -11.04 -32.47 26.35
CA LYS A 4 -10.15 -31.43 26.86
C LYS A 4 -10.92 -30.10 26.93
N SER A 5 -10.93 -29.49 28.11
CA SER A 5 -11.44 -28.14 28.30
C SER A 5 -10.66 -27.17 27.42
N THR A 6 -11.36 -26.43 26.58
CA THR A 6 -10.80 -25.26 25.89
C THR A 6 -10.42 -24.21 26.94
N PRO A 7 -9.24 -23.58 26.86
CA PRO A 7 -8.91 -22.48 27.76
C PRO A 7 -9.88 -21.33 27.49
N ALA A 8 -10.52 -20.83 28.55
CA ALA A 8 -11.33 -19.63 28.47
C ALA A 8 -10.50 -18.49 27.87
N ALA A 9 -11.09 -17.76 26.93
CA ALA A 9 -10.51 -16.53 26.41
C ALA A 9 -10.08 -15.64 27.60
N PRO A 10 -8.93 -14.94 27.52
CA PRO A 10 -8.49 -14.09 28.61
C PRO A 10 -9.60 -13.08 28.90
N SER A 11 -10.26 -13.21 30.05
CA SER A 11 -11.19 -12.19 30.52
C SER A 11 -10.36 -10.93 30.62
N GLN A 12 -10.61 -9.97 29.72
CA GLN A 12 -10.04 -8.65 29.89
C GLN A 12 -10.49 -8.19 31.27
N ASN A 13 -9.53 -7.99 32.16
CA ASN A 13 -9.75 -7.44 33.48
C ASN A 13 -10.29 -6.01 33.30
N LYS A 14 -11.58 -5.89 32.98
CA LYS A 14 -12.30 -4.63 33.12
C LYS A 14 -12.47 -4.46 34.62
N SER A 15 -11.50 -3.81 35.27
CA SER A 15 -11.72 -3.24 36.59
C SER A 15 -12.79 -2.17 36.41
N THR A 16 -14.06 -2.57 36.57
CA THR A 16 -15.22 -1.68 36.54
C THR A 16 -15.33 -0.85 37.82
N ASP A 17 -14.42 -1.09 38.78
CA ASP A 17 -14.30 -0.33 40.01
C ASP A 17 -14.14 1.17 39.75
N ARG A 18 -14.89 1.94 40.53
CA ARG A 18 -14.98 3.38 40.37
C ARG A 18 -13.71 4.04 40.88
N ASN A 19 -12.94 4.61 39.96
CA ASN A 19 -11.76 5.39 40.31
C ASN A 19 -12.17 6.65 41.08
N GLU A 20 -11.67 6.76 42.31
CA GLU A 20 -12.01 7.82 43.26
C GLU A 20 -11.60 9.21 42.76
N TYR A 21 -10.53 9.27 41.96
CA TYR A 21 -9.94 10.51 41.46
C TYR A 21 -10.62 11.05 40.21
N ILE A 22 -11.56 10.32 39.59
CA ILE A 22 -12.32 10.85 38.45
C ILE A 22 -13.35 11.86 38.97
N PRO A 23 -13.29 13.12 38.54
CA PRO A 23 -14.24 14.14 38.95
C PRO A 23 -15.69 13.78 38.60
N SER A 24 -16.62 14.26 39.42
CA SER A 24 -18.04 13.92 39.31
C SER A 24 -18.66 14.31 37.96
N PHE A 25 -18.18 15.35 37.29
CA PHE A 25 -18.70 15.78 35.99
C PHE A 25 -18.28 14.86 34.82
N ILE A 26 -17.19 14.10 34.97
CA ILE A 26 -16.76 13.11 33.97
C ILE A 26 -17.49 11.79 34.23
N ALA A 27 -17.55 11.38 35.51
CA ALA A 27 -18.15 10.12 35.94
C ALA A 27 -19.68 10.09 35.83
N LYS A 28 -20.36 11.21 36.07
CA LYS A 28 -21.82 11.29 35.94
C LYS A 28 -22.20 11.35 34.47
N LYS A 29 -23.16 10.51 34.11
CA LYS A 29 -23.76 10.45 32.79
C LYS A 29 -24.74 11.62 32.59
N PRO A 30 -24.76 12.26 31.41
CA PRO A 30 -25.71 13.32 31.09
C PRO A 30 -27.11 12.75 30.77
N PHE A 31 -28.15 13.61 30.89
CA PHE A 31 -29.56 13.20 30.81
C PHE A 31 -29.99 12.56 29.47
N TYR A 32 -29.28 12.84 28.38
CA TYR A 32 -29.64 12.43 27.01
C TYR A 32 -29.10 11.05 26.62
N ILE A 33 -28.46 10.33 27.55
CA ILE A 33 -28.01 8.95 27.32
C ILE A 33 -28.93 8.04 28.15
N ASP A 34 -29.55 7.04 27.53
CA ASP A 34 -30.56 6.20 28.18
C ASP A 34 -29.94 5.16 29.12
N ASP A 35 -30.57 4.89 30.26
CA ASP A 35 -30.10 3.90 31.24
C ASP A 35 -30.24 2.45 30.75
N ALA A 36 -30.95 2.24 29.64
CA ALA A 36 -31.11 0.94 29.00
C ALA A 36 -29.92 0.53 28.10
N THR A 37 -29.19 1.51 27.53
CA THR A 37 -28.00 1.28 26.70
C THR A 37 -26.69 1.29 27.49
N ALA A 38 -26.72 1.83 28.71
CA ALA A 38 -25.60 1.83 29.63
C ALA A 38 -25.76 0.64 30.59
N SER A 39 -24.92 -0.40 30.46
CA SER A 39 -24.87 -1.42 31.51
C SER A 39 -24.46 -0.74 32.82
N GLN A 40 -25.21 -0.99 33.91
CA GLN A 40 -24.89 -0.50 35.26
C GLN A 40 -23.49 -0.93 35.73
N ASP A 41 -22.92 -1.93 35.07
CA ASP A 41 -21.60 -2.46 35.34
C ASP A 41 -20.45 -1.54 34.91
N ASP A 42 -20.69 -0.48 34.12
CA ASP A 42 -19.59 0.34 33.57
C ASP A 42 -19.94 1.83 33.48
N TYR A 43 -19.53 2.56 34.53
CA TYR A 43 -19.84 3.97 34.75
C TYR A 43 -19.15 4.95 33.79
N LEU A 44 -18.24 4.50 32.90
CA LEU A 44 -17.55 5.33 31.90
C LEU A 44 -17.98 5.04 30.46
N LEU A 45 -19.02 4.24 30.23
CA LEU A 45 -19.46 3.89 28.89
C LEU A 45 -19.79 5.10 28.02
N HIS A 46 -20.36 6.16 28.59
CA HIS A 46 -20.68 7.39 27.87
C HIS A 46 -19.45 8.17 27.39
N GLN A 47 -18.28 7.91 27.98
CA GLN A 47 -17.01 8.53 27.60
C GLN A 47 -16.24 7.70 26.56
N ARG A 48 -16.58 6.44 26.37
CA ARG A 48 -15.92 5.60 25.35
C ARG A 48 -16.36 6.01 23.97
N LEU A 49 -15.47 5.81 22.99
CA LEU A 49 -15.78 6.03 21.59
C LEU A 49 -17.03 5.24 21.22
N GLN A 50 -18.09 5.97 20.86
CA GLN A 50 -19.28 5.38 20.28
C GLN A 50 -18.94 4.89 18.88
N HIS A 51 -19.54 3.76 18.49
CA HIS A 51 -19.19 2.96 17.31
C HIS A 51 -19.23 3.74 15.96
N GLU A 52 -19.70 4.98 15.93
CA GLU A 52 -19.76 5.82 14.73
C GLU A 52 -18.46 6.55 14.39
N SER A 53 -17.56 6.77 15.35
CA SER A 53 -16.34 7.56 15.12
C SER A 53 -15.18 6.75 14.53
N SER A 54 -15.28 5.42 14.44
CA SER A 54 -14.22 4.54 13.93
C SER A 54 -14.46 4.06 12.50
N LYS A 55 -15.18 4.83 11.68
CA LYS A 55 -15.42 4.49 10.26
C LYS A 55 -14.16 4.61 9.39
N ASP A 56 -13.16 5.36 9.84
CA ASP A 56 -11.88 5.56 9.13
C ASP A 56 -10.82 4.53 9.55
N SER A 57 -11.17 3.24 9.53
CA SER A 57 -10.18 2.18 9.75
C SER A 57 -9.25 2.09 8.53
N LEU A 58 -7.94 2.26 8.76
CA LEU A 58 -6.87 2.02 7.78
C LEU A 58 -6.99 0.65 7.09
N ALA A 59 -7.52 -0.36 7.79
CA ALA A 59 -7.69 -1.71 7.26
C ALA A 59 -8.78 -1.82 6.18
N ASN A 60 -9.70 -0.86 6.09
CA ASN A 60 -10.72 -0.80 5.04
C ASN A 60 -10.38 0.25 3.96
N GLN A 61 -9.16 0.80 3.94
CA GLN A 61 -8.77 1.79 2.95
C GLN A 61 -8.73 1.17 1.56
N THR A 62 -9.81 1.40 0.82
CA THR A 62 -9.90 1.12 -0.60
C THR A 62 -9.42 2.37 -1.34
N TRP A 63 -8.61 2.20 -2.39
CA TRP A 63 -8.20 3.31 -3.26
C TRP A 63 -8.92 3.23 -4.61
N TYR A 64 -8.94 4.32 -5.36
CA TYR A 64 -9.57 4.38 -6.67
C TYR A 64 -8.95 3.36 -7.64
N SER A 65 -9.81 2.57 -8.30
CA SER A 65 -9.43 1.63 -9.35
C SER A 65 -8.96 2.37 -10.62
N ARG A 66 -7.65 2.62 -10.74
CA ARG A 66 -7.09 3.36 -11.89
C ARG A 66 -7.07 2.51 -13.15
N GLY A 67 -7.51 3.08 -14.27
CA GLY A 67 -7.41 2.44 -15.59
C GLY A 67 -8.38 1.28 -15.82
N VAL A 68 -9.22 0.94 -14.83
CA VAL A 68 -10.23 -0.11 -14.96
C VAL A 68 -11.38 0.41 -15.84
N ARG A 69 -11.66 -0.35 -16.90
CA ARG A 69 -12.71 -0.05 -17.87
C ARG A 69 -13.85 -1.05 -17.73
N ALA A 70 -15.07 -0.54 -17.72
CA ALA A 70 -16.28 -1.33 -17.65
C ALA A 70 -16.54 -2.03 -18.99
N GLY A 71 -16.28 -3.35 -19.02
CA GLY A 71 -16.75 -4.26 -20.07
C GLY A 71 -16.20 -4.02 -21.49
N PRO A 72 -16.74 -4.73 -22.49
CA PRO A 72 -16.34 -4.57 -23.88
C PRO A 72 -16.75 -3.20 -24.43
N ALA A 73 -15.96 -2.67 -25.35
CA ALA A 73 -16.27 -1.41 -26.01
C ALA A 73 -17.62 -1.50 -26.74
N ALA A 74 -18.44 -0.46 -26.62
CA ALA A 74 -19.68 -0.39 -27.38
C ALA A 74 -19.38 -0.31 -28.89
N THR A 75 -20.13 -1.04 -29.70
CA THR A 75 -19.95 -1.05 -31.17
C THR A 75 -20.63 0.13 -31.87
N LYS A 76 -21.54 0.82 -31.18
CA LYS A 76 -22.30 1.95 -31.70
C LYS A 76 -22.23 3.13 -30.73
N PHE A 77 -22.26 4.34 -31.28
CA PHE A 77 -22.28 5.56 -30.50
C PHE A 77 -23.59 5.66 -29.70
N ARG A 78 -23.47 5.92 -28.40
CA ARG A 78 -24.60 6.09 -27.47
C ARG A 78 -24.90 7.57 -27.28
N LYS A 79 -26.19 7.94 -27.18
CA LYS A 79 -26.59 9.33 -26.93
C LYS A 79 -26.06 9.77 -25.56
N GLY A 80 -25.47 10.97 -25.48
CA GLY A 80 -24.85 11.49 -24.26
C GLY A 80 -23.38 11.09 -24.07
N ALA A 81 -22.82 10.22 -24.92
CA ALA A 81 -21.41 9.89 -24.89
C ALA A 81 -20.54 11.04 -25.42
N CYS A 82 -19.27 11.04 -25.02
CA CYS A 82 -18.25 11.94 -25.53
C CYS A 82 -18.19 11.87 -27.06
N GLU A 83 -18.36 13.02 -27.73
CA GLU A 83 -18.38 13.07 -29.19
C GLU A 83 -17.05 12.69 -29.84
N ASN A 84 -15.93 12.77 -29.08
CA ASN A 84 -14.58 12.44 -29.55
C ASN A 84 -14.32 10.93 -29.49
N CYS A 85 -14.32 10.34 -28.28
CA CYS A 85 -13.95 8.94 -28.04
C CYS A 85 -15.15 7.97 -27.95
N GLY A 86 -16.36 8.46 -27.63
CA GLY A 86 -17.55 7.63 -27.52
C GLY A 86 -17.81 6.97 -26.15
N ALA A 87 -17.00 7.27 -25.12
CA ALA A 87 -17.27 6.85 -23.73
C ALA A 87 -18.37 7.71 -23.08
N LEU A 88 -19.13 7.15 -22.14
CA LEU A 88 -20.20 7.85 -21.41
C LEU A 88 -19.71 8.57 -20.14
N THR A 89 -18.48 8.33 -19.68
CA THR A 89 -18.00 8.82 -18.37
C THR A 89 -17.65 10.29 -18.34
N HIS A 90 -17.33 10.88 -19.49
CA HIS A 90 -16.84 12.26 -19.57
C HIS A 90 -17.36 13.00 -20.80
N LYS A 91 -17.17 14.32 -20.81
CA LYS A 91 -17.51 15.21 -21.95
C LYS A 91 -16.31 15.39 -22.87
N VAL A 92 -16.54 15.94 -24.07
CA VAL A 92 -15.48 16.20 -25.07
C VAL A 92 -14.35 17.08 -24.55
N LYS A 93 -14.64 18.00 -23.62
CA LYS A 93 -13.63 18.90 -23.03
C LYS A 93 -12.64 18.16 -22.14
N ASP A 94 -13.12 17.15 -21.42
CA ASP A 94 -12.38 16.38 -20.41
C ASP A 94 -11.92 15.03 -20.98
N CYS A 95 -11.91 14.91 -22.31
CA CYS A 95 -11.55 13.68 -23.00
C CYS A 95 -10.03 13.48 -22.96
N LEU A 96 -9.60 12.35 -22.41
CA LEU A 96 -8.20 11.94 -22.31
C LEU A 96 -7.63 11.48 -23.66
N GLU A 97 -8.48 11.15 -24.62
CA GLU A 97 -8.03 10.80 -25.97
C GLU A 97 -7.71 12.04 -26.80
N ARG A 98 -6.71 11.89 -27.69
CA ARG A 98 -6.38 12.92 -28.68
C ARG A 98 -7.63 13.39 -29.41
N ARG A 99 -7.82 14.72 -29.50
CA ARG A 99 -8.92 15.32 -30.27
C ARG A 99 -8.86 14.88 -31.74
N ARG A 100 -9.93 14.24 -32.20
CA ARG A 100 -10.07 13.75 -33.59
C ARG A 100 -10.72 14.83 -34.46
N LYS A 101 -10.37 14.86 -35.75
CA LYS A 101 -11.01 15.77 -36.74
C LYS A 101 -12.48 15.39 -36.97
N LYS A 102 -12.76 14.09 -37.06
CA LYS A 102 -14.11 13.52 -37.06
C LYS A 102 -14.22 12.57 -35.87
N GLY A 103 -14.97 12.96 -34.86
CA GLY A 103 -15.13 12.18 -33.64
C GLY A 103 -15.96 10.90 -33.81
N ALA A 104 -16.01 10.09 -32.76
CA ALA A 104 -16.80 8.86 -32.70
C ALA A 104 -18.29 9.09 -32.94
N LYS A 105 -18.83 10.27 -32.63
CA LYS A 105 -20.23 10.65 -32.92
C LYS A 105 -20.61 10.50 -34.40
N TRP A 106 -19.70 10.88 -35.29
CA TRP A 106 -19.96 10.92 -36.74
C TRP A 106 -19.43 9.70 -37.49
N THR A 107 -18.33 9.12 -37.00
CA THR A 107 -17.66 7.99 -37.67
C THR A 107 -18.07 6.64 -37.11
N GLY A 108 -18.55 6.58 -35.86
CA GLY A 108 -18.87 5.33 -35.15
C GLY A 108 -17.68 4.38 -34.99
N LYS A 109 -16.45 4.82 -35.28
CA LYS A 109 -15.24 4.00 -35.29
C LYS A 109 -14.35 4.34 -34.10
N GLY A 110 -13.72 3.32 -33.53
CA GLY A 110 -12.81 3.45 -32.40
C GLY A 110 -13.49 4.05 -31.17
N ILE A 111 -14.57 3.39 -30.71
CA ILE A 111 -15.31 3.76 -29.51
C ILE A 111 -14.53 3.25 -28.29
N ALA A 112 -14.23 4.14 -27.36
CA ALA A 112 -13.59 3.79 -26.10
C ALA A 112 -14.56 3.04 -25.18
N GLN A 113 -14.01 2.20 -24.31
CA GLN A 113 -14.76 1.60 -23.21
C GLN A 113 -15.10 2.66 -22.17
N ASP A 114 -16.16 2.42 -21.40
CA ASP A 114 -16.53 3.30 -20.29
C ASP A 114 -15.58 3.05 -19.10
N GLU A 115 -15.22 4.10 -18.37
CA GLU A 115 -14.41 3.99 -17.15
C GLU A 115 -15.28 3.63 -15.93
N VAL A 116 -14.72 2.96 -14.93
CA VAL A 116 -15.41 2.73 -13.66
C VAL A 116 -15.23 3.97 -12.79
N VAL A 117 -16.32 4.64 -12.43
CA VAL A 117 -16.31 5.80 -11.53
C VAL A 117 -16.67 5.33 -10.13
N GLU A 118 -15.70 5.35 -9.22
CA GLU A 118 -15.86 5.02 -7.80
C GLU A 118 -15.87 6.30 -6.96
N ASP A 119 -16.70 6.35 -5.93
CA ASP A 119 -16.69 7.43 -4.92
C ASP A 119 -16.11 6.89 -3.61
N VAL A 120 -14.89 7.30 -3.28
CA VAL A 120 -14.16 6.82 -2.10
C VAL A 120 -14.09 7.92 -1.04
N LYS A 121 -14.76 7.69 0.10
CA LYS A 121 -14.73 8.60 1.25
C LYS A 121 -13.58 8.24 2.18
N LEU A 122 -12.55 9.07 2.15
CA LEU A 122 -11.32 8.89 2.93
C LEU A 122 -11.15 9.98 3.99
N GLY A 123 -10.54 9.61 5.11
CA GLY A 123 -10.10 10.52 6.17
C GLY A 123 -8.97 11.46 5.73
N TRP A 124 -8.48 12.31 6.64
CA TRP A 124 -7.48 13.34 6.33
C TRP A 124 -6.12 12.74 5.93
N ASP A 125 -5.66 11.75 6.70
CA ASP A 125 -4.36 11.09 6.51
C ASP A 125 -4.40 10.20 5.26
N ALA A 126 -5.46 9.39 5.16
CA ALA A 126 -5.75 8.53 4.01
C ALA A 126 -5.75 9.28 2.66
N LYS A 127 -6.24 10.53 2.60
CA LYS A 127 -6.22 11.33 1.36
C LYS A 127 -4.82 11.78 0.95
N ARG A 128 -3.89 11.88 1.91
CA ARG A 128 -2.54 12.42 1.73
C ARG A 128 -1.46 11.37 1.75
N ASP A 129 -1.80 10.12 2.05
CA ASP A 129 -0.86 9.03 2.00
C ASP A 129 -0.25 8.94 0.60
N ARG A 130 1.08 9.02 0.57
CA ARG A 130 1.88 8.96 -0.65
C ARG A 130 1.81 7.57 -1.28
N TRP A 131 1.57 6.54 -0.47
CA TRP A 131 1.57 5.14 -0.89
C TRP A 131 0.19 4.61 -1.25
N ASN A 132 -0.79 5.50 -1.45
CA ASN A 132 -2.12 5.14 -1.91
C ASN A 132 -2.11 4.43 -3.27
N GLY A 133 -2.65 3.21 -3.31
CA GLY A 133 -2.69 2.37 -4.52
C GLY A 133 -1.38 1.63 -4.82
N PHE A 134 -0.46 1.54 -3.84
CA PHE A 134 0.72 0.71 -3.96
C PHE A 134 0.34 -0.78 -3.99
N GLU A 135 0.78 -1.49 -5.04
CA GLU A 135 0.62 -2.94 -5.14
C GLU A 135 1.85 -3.63 -4.56
N ALA A 136 1.63 -4.61 -3.67
CA ALA A 136 2.74 -5.34 -3.02
C ALA A 136 3.70 -6.02 -4.02
N GLN A 137 3.23 -6.31 -5.24
CA GLN A 137 4.05 -6.88 -6.32
C GLN A 137 5.12 -5.90 -6.82
N GLN A 138 4.87 -4.59 -6.79
CA GLN A 138 5.85 -3.59 -7.24
C GLN A 138 7.11 -3.56 -6.38
N TYR A 139 7.02 -4.01 -5.12
CA TYR A 139 8.19 -4.14 -4.26
C TYR A 139 9.20 -5.20 -4.75
N GLN A 140 8.77 -6.15 -5.58
CA GLN A 140 9.65 -7.18 -6.13
C GLN A 140 10.73 -6.57 -7.03
N GLU A 141 10.44 -5.48 -7.75
CA GLU A 141 11.44 -4.78 -8.57
C GLU A 141 12.62 -4.29 -7.73
N VAL A 142 12.32 -3.73 -6.55
CA VAL A 142 13.35 -3.29 -5.60
C VAL A 142 14.20 -4.47 -5.12
N VAL A 143 13.56 -5.60 -4.78
CA VAL A 143 14.29 -6.81 -4.37
C VAL A 143 15.22 -7.29 -5.49
N ASN A 144 14.72 -7.36 -6.72
CA ASN A 144 15.51 -7.80 -7.87
C ASN A 144 16.70 -6.85 -8.14
N ASP A 145 16.52 -5.54 -8.00
CA ASP A 145 17.61 -4.57 -8.15
C ASP A 145 18.69 -4.77 -7.09
N PHE A 146 18.30 -5.05 -5.83
CA PHE A 146 19.25 -5.37 -4.76
C PHE A 146 19.98 -6.70 -5.03
N GLU A 147 19.27 -7.74 -5.46
CA GLU A 147 19.87 -9.03 -5.83
C GLU A 147 20.90 -8.86 -6.96
N ALA A 148 20.58 -8.09 -8.00
CA ALA A 148 21.51 -7.78 -9.08
C ALA A 148 22.75 -7.01 -8.61
N LEU A 149 22.58 -6.04 -7.70
CA LEU A 149 23.71 -5.32 -7.10
C LEU A 149 24.59 -6.24 -6.24
N GLU A 150 23.99 -7.17 -5.51
CA GLU A 150 24.74 -8.16 -4.74
C GLU A 150 25.52 -9.13 -5.63
N GLU A 151 24.95 -9.56 -6.76
CA GLU A 151 25.65 -10.39 -7.75
C GLU A 151 26.86 -9.66 -8.34
N VAL A 152 26.69 -8.40 -8.76
CA VAL A 152 27.80 -7.58 -9.24
C VAL A 152 28.86 -7.42 -8.16
N LYS A 153 28.46 -7.17 -6.91
CA LYS A 153 29.40 -7.03 -5.79
C LYS A 153 30.17 -8.33 -5.53
N LYS A 154 29.51 -9.49 -5.62
CA LYS A 154 30.16 -10.81 -5.50
C LYS A 154 31.15 -11.06 -6.65
N LEU A 155 30.78 -10.71 -7.88
CA LEU A 155 31.68 -10.83 -9.03
C LEU A 155 32.91 -9.93 -8.90
N VAL A 156 32.74 -8.70 -8.43
CA VAL A 156 33.86 -7.78 -8.17
C VAL A 156 34.75 -8.33 -7.06
N ALA A 157 34.18 -8.80 -5.94
CA ALA A 157 34.96 -9.39 -4.85
C ALA A 157 35.76 -10.63 -5.32
N ASN A 158 35.13 -11.55 -6.06
CA ASN A 158 35.81 -12.73 -6.60
C ASN A 158 36.86 -12.35 -7.67
N GLY A 159 36.61 -11.32 -8.48
CA GLY A 159 37.55 -10.83 -9.48
C GLY A 159 38.75 -10.10 -8.88
N GLU A 160 38.56 -9.36 -7.79
CA GLU A 160 39.65 -8.76 -7.00
C GLU A 160 40.51 -9.84 -6.31
N GLU A 161 39.91 -10.93 -5.84
CA GLU A 161 40.66 -12.09 -5.32
C GLU A 161 41.44 -12.82 -6.42
N GLU A 162 40.88 -12.96 -7.63
CA GLU A 162 41.55 -13.61 -8.77
C GLU A 162 42.66 -12.74 -9.38
N GLU A 163 42.44 -11.42 -9.54
CA GLU A 163 43.49 -10.48 -9.96
C GLU A 163 44.59 -10.35 -8.90
N GLY A 164 44.23 -10.32 -7.61
CA GLY A 164 45.17 -10.32 -6.50
C GLY A 164 46.04 -11.58 -6.48
N ALA A 165 45.43 -12.76 -6.62
CA ALA A 165 46.14 -14.03 -6.70
C ALA A 165 47.05 -14.12 -7.93
N LYS A 166 46.61 -13.64 -9.09
CA LYS A 166 47.41 -13.61 -10.32
C LYS A 166 48.60 -12.66 -10.21
N TYR A 167 48.43 -11.51 -9.58
CA TYR A 167 49.51 -10.55 -9.34
C TYR A 167 50.52 -11.07 -8.30
N GLU A 168 50.06 -11.75 -7.25
CA GLU A 168 50.92 -12.43 -6.28
C GLU A 168 51.72 -13.58 -6.91
N GLU A 169 51.09 -14.38 -7.78
CA GLU A 169 51.76 -15.47 -8.51
C GLU A 169 52.81 -14.94 -9.51
N GLU A 170 52.52 -13.87 -10.25
CA GLU A 170 53.49 -13.24 -11.16
C GLU A 170 54.67 -12.57 -10.42
N THR A 171 54.46 -12.09 -9.19
CA THR A 171 55.51 -11.44 -8.39
C THR A 171 56.42 -12.43 -7.65
N ASP A 172 55.93 -13.61 -7.23
CA ASP A 172 56.74 -14.64 -6.57
C ASP A 172 57.67 -15.38 -7.56
N MET A 173 57.27 -15.50 -8.83
CA MET A 173 58.09 -16.15 -9.87
C MET A 173 59.31 -15.31 -10.31
N GLY A 174 59.42 -14.04 -9.88
CA GLY A 174 60.50 -13.12 -10.26
C GLY A 174 61.61 -12.90 -9.23
N ARG A 175 61.49 -13.43 -7.99
CA ARG A 175 62.39 -13.10 -6.87
C ARG A 175 63.28 -14.26 -6.43
N GLN A 176 63.95 -14.92 -7.37
CA GLN A 176 65.12 -15.75 -7.08
C GLN A 176 66.37 -15.14 -7.71
N GLN A 177 66.82 -13.97 -7.22
CA GLN A 177 68.14 -13.47 -7.58
C GLN A 177 69.22 -14.20 -6.78
N SER A 178 70.12 -14.88 -7.50
CA SER A 178 71.28 -15.56 -6.95
C SER A 178 72.18 -14.59 -6.18
N LYS A 179 72.50 -14.90 -4.92
CA LYS A 179 73.47 -14.15 -4.12
C LYS A 179 74.88 -14.48 -4.60
N ALA A 180 75.27 -13.95 -5.76
CA ALA A 180 76.64 -14.00 -6.21
C ALA A 180 77.16 -12.59 -6.51
N THR A 181 78.22 -12.26 -5.79
CA THR A 181 79.21 -11.18 -5.98
C THR A 181 79.01 -9.87 -5.21
N ARG A 182 79.89 -9.67 -4.22
CA ARG A 182 80.92 -8.61 -4.27
C ARG A 182 82.13 -8.97 -3.40
N ASN A 183 83.30 -8.87 -4.01
CA ASN A 183 84.63 -9.34 -3.58
C ASN A 183 85.28 -8.50 -2.46
N LEU A 184 86.31 -9.10 -1.84
CA LEU A 184 87.65 -8.51 -1.70
C LEU A 184 88.67 -9.49 -2.28
#